data_AF-A0AA43FHF9-F1
#
_entry.id   AF-A0AA43FHF9-F1
#
_cell.length_a   1.000
_cell.length_b   1.000
_cell.length_c   1.000
_cell.angle_alpha   90.00
_cell.angle_beta   90.00
_cell.angle_gamma   90.00
#
_symmetry.space_group_name_H-M   'P 1'
#
loop_
_entity.id
_entity.type
_entity.pdbx_description
1 polymer ?
#
loop_
_entity_poly.entity_id
_entity_poly.type
_entity_poly.pdbx_seq_one_letter_code
_entity_poly.pdbx_strand_id
1 'polypeptide(L)'
;MNTLPEVIKNVVKLETYQNNLKQTIDSSTEDIKKTIEKIDSQIANIREFQSRVKYGFWAGTIIATALGISAVNFQTTLSKSTTEIQTATDKSTEDITKLTMSSKDEIKDLIKVNKITIASGELAVGKNEDSNSWNLDDKTNGTGDRIYTKFITFPEKLFLKSPNVVIGLSKVDFINDKVSSGKIPNTRLWISAENITITGFTAKVKTWRDTRVSGVAINWLAYDSP
;
A
#
# COMPACT_ATOMS: atom_id res chain seq x y z
N MET A 1 -14.31 20.73 0.66
CA MET A 1 -14.08 19.35 1.14
C MET A 1 -14.79 18.41 0.18
N ASN A 2 -14.09 17.45 -0.41
CA ASN A 2 -14.75 16.43 -1.24
C ASN A 2 -15.71 15.62 -0.37
N THR A 3 -16.86 15.27 -0.91
CA THR A 3 -17.83 14.43 -0.19
C THR A 3 -17.29 12.99 -0.11
N LEU A 4 -17.62 12.25 0.96
CA LEU A 4 -17.20 10.85 1.11
C LEU A 4 -17.49 9.97 -0.13
N PRO A 5 -18.65 10.10 -0.81
CA PRO A 5 -18.92 9.37 -2.06
C PRO A 5 -17.94 9.71 -3.19
N GLU A 6 -17.47 10.96 -3.24
CA GLU A 6 -16.56 11.45 -4.28
C GLU A 6 -15.12 10.96 -4.05
N VAL A 7 -14.70 10.86 -2.78
CA VAL A 7 -13.44 10.20 -2.40
C VAL A 7 -13.46 8.74 -2.82
N ILE A 8 -14.54 8.00 -2.51
CA ILE A 8 -14.68 6.58 -2.89
C ILE A 8 -14.61 6.41 -4.41
N LYS A 9 -15.31 7.25 -5.18
CA LYS A 9 -15.28 7.22 -6.65
C LYS A 9 -13.88 7.44 -7.22
N ASN A 10 -13.09 8.32 -6.60
CA ASN A 10 -11.72 8.59 -7.03
C ASN A 10 -10.78 7.42 -6.69
N VAL A 11 -10.95 6.78 -5.53
CA VAL A 11 -10.20 5.57 -5.15
C VAL A 11 -10.44 4.44 -6.15
N VAL A 12 -11.69 4.15 -6.50
CA VAL A 12 -12.02 3.08 -7.47
C VAL A 12 -11.42 3.36 -8.86
N LYS A 13 -11.42 4.63 -9.31
CA LYS A 13 -10.77 5.02 -10.57
C LYS A 13 -9.26 4.79 -10.54
N LEU A 14 -8.60 5.11 -9.43
CA LEU A 14 -7.17 4.89 -9.24
C LEU A 14 -6.83 3.40 -9.26
N GLU A 15 -7.60 2.56 -8.57
CA GLU A 15 -7.40 1.10 -8.59
C GLU A 15 -7.55 0.52 -10.01
N THR A 16 -8.56 0.98 -10.74
CA THR A 16 -8.78 0.57 -12.13
C THR A 16 -7.59 0.96 -13.02
N TYR A 17 -7.10 2.19 -12.87
CA TYR A 17 -5.94 2.67 -13.61
C TYR A 17 -4.68 1.86 -13.28
N GLN A 18 -4.43 1.57 -12.00
CA GLN A 18 -3.29 0.76 -11.56
C GLN A 18 -3.34 -0.66 -12.12
N ASN A 19 -4.52 -1.29 -12.14
CA ASN A 19 -4.70 -2.63 -12.71
C ASN A 19 -4.43 -2.66 -14.22
N ASN A 20 -4.96 -1.68 -14.95
CA ASN A 20 -4.70 -1.56 -16.39
C ASN A 20 -3.21 -1.37 -16.67
N LEU A 21 -2.54 -0.50 -15.92
CA LEU A 21 -1.10 -0.26 -16.06
C LEU A 21 -0.29 -1.54 -15.82
N LYS A 22 -0.61 -2.29 -14.76
CA LYS A 22 0.03 -3.58 -14.46
C LYS A 22 -0.15 -4.57 -15.61
N GLN A 23 -1.37 -4.70 -16.13
CA GLN A 23 -1.67 -5.61 -17.24
C GLN A 23 -0.88 -5.24 -18.51
N THR A 24 -0.79 -3.94 -18.85
CA THR A 24 0.00 -3.47 -19.98
C THR A 24 1.48 -3.83 -19.81
N ILE A 25 2.06 -3.61 -18.63
CA ILE A 25 3.47 -3.93 -18.36
C ILE A 25 3.73 -5.43 -18.44
N ASP A 26 2.86 -6.26 -17.86
CA ASP A 26 3.01 -7.71 -17.89
C ASP A 26 2.92 -8.23 -19.34
N SER A 27 1.97 -7.72 -20.14
CA SER A 27 1.84 -8.06 -21.57
C SER A 27 3.07 -7.65 -22.36
N SER A 28 3.55 -6.41 -22.21
CA SER A 28 4.74 -5.94 -22.92
C SER A 28 6.00 -6.70 -22.52
N THR A 29 6.13 -7.08 -21.24
CA THR A 29 7.25 -7.91 -20.77
C THR A 29 7.26 -9.27 -21.46
N GLU A 30 6.09 -9.87 -21.64
CA GLU A 30 5.96 -11.18 -22.30
C GLU A 30 6.27 -11.12 -23.80
N ASP A 31 5.80 -10.08 -24.50
CA ASP A 31 6.10 -9.88 -25.92
C ASP A 31 7.61 -9.65 -26.17
N ILE A 32 8.25 -8.92 -25.26
CA ILE A 32 9.71 -8.72 -25.28
C ILE A 32 10.44 -10.05 -25.11
N LYS A 33 10.07 -10.88 -24.13
CA LYS A 33 10.71 -12.20 -23.92
C LYS A 33 10.63 -13.08 -25.17
N LYS A 34 9.46 -13.16 -25.80
CA LYS A 34 9.27 -13.93 -27.05
C LYS A 34 10.15 -13.40 -28.19
N THR A 35 10.34 -12.09 -28.25
CA THR A 35 11.22 -11.47 -29.24
C THR A 35 12.68 -11.85 -28.99
N ILE A 36 13.13 -11.86 -27.74
CA ILE A 36 14.47 -12.31 -27.34
C ILE A 36 14.68 -13.78 -27.72
N GLU A 37 13.74 -14.67 -27.37
CA GLU A 37 13.83 -16.10 -27.72
C GLU A 37 13.96 -16.33 -29.23
N LYS A 38 13.23 -15.54 -30.04
CA LYS A 38 13.33 -15.60 -31.51
C LYS A 38 14.72 -15.15 -31.99
N ILE A 39 15.27 -14.09 -31.40
CA ILE A 39 16.62 -13.59 -31.74
C ILE A 39 17.68 -14.64 -31.36
N ASP A 40 17.59 -15.23 -30.17
CA ASP A 40 18.53 -16.28 -29.72
C ASP A 40 18.50 -17.50 -30.65
N SER A 41 17.32 -17.92 -31.10
CA SER A 41 17.17 -18.96 -32.10
C SER A 41 17.84 -18.60 -33.44
N GLN A 42 17.67 -17.36 -33.92
CA GLN A 42 18.34 -16.89 -35.13
C GLN A 42 19.87 -16.88 -34.99
N ILE A 43 20.39 -16.44 -33.84
CA ILE A 43 21.83 -16.47 -33.53
C ILE A 43 22.35 -17.92 -33.51
N ALA A 44 21.60 -18.85 -32.92
CA ALA A 44 21.97 -20.26 -32.90
C ALA A 44 22.10 -20.84 -34.33
N ASN A 45 21.13 -20.54 -35.20
CA ASN A 45 21.17 -20.96 -36.61
C ASN A 45 22.37 -20.37 -37.36
N ILE A 46 22.72 -19.09 -37.11
CA ILE A 46 23.91 -18.45 -37.70
C ILE A 46 25.20 -19.14 -37.23
N ARG A 47 25.30 -19.50 -35.94
CA ARG A 47 26.47 -20.23 -35.39
C ARG A 47 26.59 -21.63 -36.00
N GLU A 48 25.47 -22.32 -36.18
CA GLU A 48 25.46 -23.62 -36.86
C GLU A 48 25.95 -23.48 -38.31
N PHE A 49 25.43 -22.49 -39.05
CA PHE A 49 25.91 -22.19 -40.41
C PHE A 49 27.41 -21.89 -40.44
N GLN A 50 27.90 -21.05 -39.52
CA GLN A 50 29.33 -20.75 -39.38
C GLN A 50 30.18 -22.01 -39.14
N SER A 51 29.70 -22.92 -38.29
CA SER A 51 30.35 -24.21 -38.05
C SER A 51 30.43 -25.03 -39.34
N ARG A 52 29.33 -25.13 -40.08
CA ARG A 52 29.27 -25.87 -41.35
C ARG A 52 30.19 -25.26 -42.41
N VAL A 53 30.30 -23.94 -42.49
CA VAL A 53 31.26 -23.25 -43.39
C VAL A 53 32.71 -23.51 -42.97
N LYS A 54 33.01 -23.49 -41.67
CA LYS A 54 34.36 -23.73 -41.14
C LYS A 54 34.87 -25.15 -41.42
N TYR A 55 34.00 -26.15 -41.31
CA TYR A 55 34.37 -27.56 -41.53
C TYR A 55 34.14 -28.04 -42.98
N GLY A 56 33.34 -27.32 -43.76
CA GLY A 56 33.09 -27.58 -45.18
C GLY A 56 33.85 -26.61 -46.10
N PHE A 57 35.15 -26.82 -46.24
CA PHE A 57 36.07 -25.94 -47.00
C PHE A 57 35.61 -25.62 -48.44
N TRP A 58 34.82 -26.50 -49.07
CA TRP A 58 34.28 -26.31 -50.41
C TRP A 58 33.10 -25.33 -50.49
N ALA A 59 32.19 -25.32 -49.50
CA ALA A 59 30.98 -24.48 -49.53
C ALA A 59 31.27 -23.00 -49.26
N GLY A 60 32.17 -22.71 -48.31
CA GLY A 60 32.60 -21.34 -48.03
C GLY A 60 33.34 -20.70 -49.21
N THR A 61 34.14 -21.49 -49.92
CA THR A 61 34.89 -21.03 -51.10
C THR A 61 33.96 -20.70 -52.27
N ILE A 62 32.92 -21.49 -52.53
CA ILE A 62 31.92 -21.20 -53.59
C ILE A 62 31.21 -19.87 -53.32
N ILE A 63 30.72 -19.65 -52.09
CA ILE A 63 29.99 -18.42 -51.73
C ILE A 63 30.91 -17.20 -51.79
N ALA A 64 32.14 -17.32 -51.27
CA ALA A 64 33.11 -16.23 -51.30
C ALA A 64 33.50 -15.86 -52.74
N THR A 65 33.70 -16.86 -53.61
CA THR A 65 33.99 -16.66 -55.04
C THR A 65 32.82 -15.98 -55.76
N ALA A 66 31.57 -16.39 -55.49
CA ALA A 66 30.38 -15.76 -56.06
C ALA A 66 30.22 -14.29 -55.63
N LEU A 67 30.73 -13.93 -54.45
CA LEU A 67 30.73 -12.56 -53.91
C LEU A 67 31.99 -11.75 -54.28
N GLY A 68 32.95 -12.33 -54.98
CA GLY A 68 34.20 -11.66 -55.35
C GLY A 68 35.14 -11.36 -54.17
N ILE A 69 35.01 -12.09 -53.06
CA ILE A 69 35.81 -11.93 -51.84
C ILE A 69 36.52 -13.23 -51.47
N SER A 70 37.62 -13.14 -50.71
CA SER A 70 38.30 -14.34 -50.21
C SER A 70 37.46 -15.04 -49.13
N ALA A 71 37.52 -16.37 -49.05
CA ALA A 71 36.83 -17.16 -48.02
C ALA A 71 37.23 -16.72 -46.60
N VAL A 72 38.48 -16.29 -46.41
CA VAL A 72 38.98 -15.73 -45.14
C VAL A 72 38.24 -14.42 -44.81
N ASN A 73 38.15 -13.48 -45.75
CA ASN A 73 37.47 -12.20 -45.53
C ASN A 73 35.97 -12.39 -45.26
N PHE A 74 35.32 -13.35 -45.94
CA PHE A 74 33.93 -13.71 -45.68
C PHE A 74 33.75 -14.22 -44.24
N GLN A 75 34.58 -15.18 -43.82
CA GLN A 75 34.51 -15.74 -42.46
C GLN A 75 34.75 -14.69 -41.37
N THR A 76 35.76 -13.82 -41.55
CA THR A 76 36.05 -12.73 -40.61
C THR A 76 34.89 -11.74 -40.50
N THR A 77 34.29 -11.36 -41.64
CA THR A 77 33.13 -10.46 -41.67
C THR A 77 31.94 -11.08 -40.95
N LEU A 78 31.66 -12.35 -41.24
CA LEU A 78 30.55 -13.09 -40.64
C LEU A 78 30.72 -13.22 -39.11
N SER A 79 31.92 -13.56 -38.63
CA SER A 79 32.22 -13.64 -37.20
C SER A 79 32.05 -12.28 -36.51
N LYS A 80 32.57 -11.20 -37.12
CA LYS A 80 32.42 -9.84 -36.59
C LYS A 80 30.94 -9.44 -36.46
N SER A 81 30.15 -9.67 -37.51
CA SER A 81 28.70 -9.38 -37.47
C SER A 81 27.96 -10.19 -36.41
N THR A 82 28.29 -11.48 -36.20
CA THR A 82 27.69 -12.27 -35.11
C THR A 82 28.02 -11.70 -33.73
N THR A 83 29.26 -11.29 -33.50
CA THR A 83 29.67 -10.67 -32.22
C THR A 83 28.97 -9.33 -31.99
N GLU A 84 28.85 -8.50 -33.02
CA GLU A 84 28.13 -7.21 -32.95
C GLU A 84 26.64 -7.42 -32.62
N ILE A 85 25.98 -8.39 -33.28
CA ILE A 85 24.58 -8.75 -33.00
C ILE A 85 24.43 -9.25 -31.56
N GLN A 86 25.29 -10.16 -31.10
CA GLN A 86 25.21 -10.67 -29.72
C GLN A 86 25.37 -9.53 -28.71
N THR A 87 26.36 -8.67 -28.91
CA THR A 87 26.62 -7.53 -28.01
C THR A 87 25.42 -6.58 -27.95
N ALA A 88 24.77 -6.33 -29.10
CA ALA A 88 23.56 -5.51 -29.15
C ALA A 88 22.36 -6.17 -28.44
N THR A 89 22.17 -7.48 -28.63
CA THR A 89 21.12 -8.26 -27.94
C THR A 89 21.31 -8.25 -26.43
N ASP A 90 22.54 -8.48 -25.95
CA ASP A 90 22.88 -8.50 -24.53
C ASP A 90 22.60 -7.14 -23.89
N LYS A 91 23.06 -6.06 -24.54
CA LYS A 91 22.80 -4.69 -24.11
C LYS A 91 21.31 -4.37 -24.06
N SER A 92 20.56 -4.73 -25.11
CA SER A 92 19.11 -4.51 -25.14
C SER A 92 18.40 -5.27 -24.02
N THR A 93 18.84 -6.48 -23.70
CA THR A 93 18.29 -7.29 -22.60
C THR A 93 18.56 -6.65 -21.25
N GLU A 94 19.76 -6.12 -21.03
CA GLU A 94 20.13 -5.38 -19.83
C GLU A 94 19.28 -4.10 -19.68
N ASP A 95 19.17 -3.30 -20.73
CA ASP A 95 18.41 -2.04 -20.73
C ASP A 95 16.92 -2.28 -20.43
N ILE A 96 16.32 -3.30 -21.05
CA ILE A 96 14.94 -3.74 -20.79
C ILE A 96 14.76 -4.20 -19.34
N THR A 97 15.72 -4.97 -18.82
CA THR A 97 15.67 -5.45 -17.43
C THR A 97 15.70 -4.28 -16.46
N LYS A 98 16.60 -3.30 -16.67
CA LYS A 98 16.68 -2.08 -15.86
C LYS A 98 15.38 -1.28 -15.90
N LEU A 99 14.83 -1.04 -17.09
CA LEU A 99 13.55 -0.34 -17.26
C LEU A 99 12.40 -1.06 -16.55
N THR A 100 12.36 -2.38 -16.61
CA THR A 100 11.34 -3.20 -15.95
C THR A 100 11.45 -3.11 -14.42
N MET A 101 12.66 -3.16 -13.88
CA MET A 101 12.89 -3.02 -12.43
C MET A 101 12.54 -1.60 -11.95
N SER A 102 12.99 -0.56 -12.66
CA SER A 102 12.67 0.84 -12.35
C SER A 102 11.17 1.09 -12.34
N SER A 103 10.46 0.63 -13.38
CA SER A 103 9.00 0.79 -13.49
C SER A 103 8.26 0.05 -12.37
N LYS A 104 8.72 -1.15 -11.99
CA LYS A 104 8.12 -1.91 -10.88
C LYS A 104 8.30 -1.19 -9.55
N ASP A 105 9.44 -0.57 -9.31
CA ASP A 105 9.70 0.14 -8.06
C ASP A 105 8.93 1.46 -7.99
N GLU A 106 8.86 2.23 -9.09
CA GLU A 106 7.98 3.41 -9.18
C GLU A 106 6.51 3.06 -8.92
N ILE A 107 6.02 1.96 -9.49
CA ILE A 107 4.64 1.50 -9.26
C ILE A 107 4.42 1.08 -7.82
N LYS A 108 5.38 0.40 -7.19
CA LYS A 108 5.27 0.07 -5.75
C LYS A 108 5.17 1.32 -4.90
N ASP A 109 5.96 2.35 -5.19
CA ASP A 109 5.92 3.61 -4.46
C ASP A 109 4.59 4.33 -4.67
N LEU A 110 4.07 4.37 -5.90
CA LEU A 110 2.74 4.92 -6.20
C LEU A 110 1.60 4.16 -5.51
N ILE A 111 1.69 2.82 -5.42
CA ILE A 111 0.72 2.00 -4.68
C ILE A 111 0.81 2.29 -3.17
N LYS A 112 2.02 2.47 -2.64
CA LYS A 112 2.24 2.78 -1.22
C LYS A 112 1.66 4.14 -0.83
N VAL A 113 1.81 5.15 -1.70
CA VAL A 113 1.25 6.50 -1.48
C VAL A 113 -0.28 6.50 -1.48
N ASN A 114 -0.92 5.59 -2.25
CA ASN A 114 -2.38 5.57 -2.38
C ASN A 114 -3.10 4.63 -1.41
N LYS A 115 -2.38 3.93 -0.53
CA LYS A 115 -3.02 3.03 0.44
C LYS A 115 -3.53 3.82 1.65
N ILE A 116 -4.80 4.21 1.61
CA ILE A 116 -5.48 4.73 2.81
C ILE A 116 -5.60 3.58 3.80
N THR A 117 -5.00 3.75 4.97
CA THR A 117 -5.11 2.77 6.05
C THR A 117 -6.14 3.24 7.05
N ILE A 118 -7.06 2.35 7.43
CA ILE A 118 -8.19 2.64 8.30
C ILE A 118 -8.27 1.57 9.39
N ALA A 119 -8.51 2.00 10.63
CA ALA A 119 -8.96 1.15 11.73
C ALA A 119 -10.21 1.76 12.36
N SER A 120 -11.09 0.91 12.85
CA SER A 120 -12.28 1.35 13.59
C SER A 120 -12.62 0.37 14.70
N GLY A 121 -13.39 0.83 15.66
CA GLY A 121 -13.92 -0.02 16.71
C GLY A 121 -14.86 0.74 17.63
N GLU A 122 -15.22 0.07 18.72
CA GLU A 122 -16.08 0.60 19.76
C GLU A 122 -15.40 0.44 21.12
N LEU A 123 -15.56 1.44 21.99
CA LEU A 123 -15.33 1.34 23.42
C LEU A 123 -16.68 1.47 24.11
N ALA A 124 -17.22 0.36 24.62
CA ALA A 124 -18.39 0.35 25.50
C ALA A 124 -17.94 0.12 26.94
N VAL A 125 -18.21 1.08 27.82
CA VAL A 125 -17.75 1.05 29.21
C VAL A 125 -18.71 1.80 30.13
N GLY A 126 -18.82 1.31 31.36
CA GLY A 126 -19.59 1.92 32.41
C GLY A 126 -19.23 1.31 33.76
N LYS A 127 -20.08 1.58 34.74
CA LYS A 127 -19.92 1.11 36.11
C LYS A 127 -19.77 -0.41 36.21
N ASN A 128 -20.48 -1.17 35.37
CA ASN A 128 -20.49 -2.63 35.44
C ASN A 128 -19.29 -3.25 34.71
N GLU A 129 -18.76 -2.56 33.70
CA GLU A 129 -17.70 -3.03 32.83
C GLU A 129 -16.30 -2.71 33.39
N ASP A 130 -16.13 -1.58 34.09
CA ASP A 130 -14.85 -1.15 34.66
C ASP A 130 -15.06 -0.50 36.04
N SER A 131 -15.67 -1.24 36.96
CA SER A 131 -16.11 -0.73 38.28
C SER A 131 -14.99 -0.12 39.14
N ASN A 132 -13.74 -0.56 38.95
CA ASN A 132 -12.59 -0.08 39.72
C ASN A 132 -12.08 1.28 39.21
N SER A 133 -12.28 1.59 37.93
CA SER A 133 -11.75 2.80 37.28
C SER A 133 -12.86 3.80 36.93
N TRP A 134 -14.11 3.35 36.85
CA TRP A 134 -15.26 4.18 36.51
C TRP A 134 -15.68 5.07 37.68
N ASN A 135 -15.37 6.36 37.55
CA ASN A 135 -15.66 7.39 38.56
C ASN A 135 -16.77 8.38 38.13
N LEU A 136 -17.36 8.20 36.95
CA LEU A 136 -18.35 9.14 36.41
C LEU A 136 -19.74 9.00 37.08
N ASP A 137 -19.95 7.93 37.85
CA ASP A 137 -21.19 7.67 38.57
C ASP A 137 -21.12 8.00 40.07
N ASP A 138 -19.97 8.47 40.58
CA ASP A 138 -19.73 8.68 42.02
C ASP A 138 -20.84 9.54 42.63
N LYS A 139 -21.53 9.00 43.64
CA LYS A 139 -22.63 9.67 44.35
C LYS A 139 -22.17 10.42 45.58
N THR A 140 -20.99 10.06 46.10
CA THR A 140 -20.45 10.50 47.38
C THR A 140 -19.55 11.71 47.25
N ASN A 141 -18.73 11.77 46.19
CA ASN A 141 -17.85 12.91 45.90
C ASN A 141 -18.14 13.57 44.54
N GLY A 142 -19.19 13.11 43.83
CA GLY A 142 -19.42 13.40 42.42
C GLY A 142 -19.98 14.77 42.08
N THR A 143 -19.45 15.83 42.70
CA THR A 143 -19.63 17.19 42.21
C THR A 143 -18.33 17.68 41.59
N GLY A 144 -18.41 18.26 40.39
CA GLY A 144 -17.24 18.79 39.69
C GLY A 144 -16.73 17.85 38.59
N ASP A 145 -15.56 18.16 38.06
CA ASP A 145 -14.96 17.49 36.91
C ASP A 145 -14.55 16.06 37.26
N ARG A 146 -15.06 15.11 36.47
CA ARG A 146 -14.70 13.69 36.56
C ARG A 146 -14.33 13.18 35.19
N ILE A 147 -13.24 12.41 35.15
CA ILE A 147 -12.63 11.96 33.91
C ILE A 147 -12.35 10.46 34.04
N TYR A 148 -12.80 9.72 33.03
CA TYR A 148 -12.43 8.34 32.76
C TYR A 148 -11.56 8.31 31.49
N THR A 149 -10.51 7.49 31.50
CA THR A 149 -9.64 7.31 30.34
C THR A 149 -9.37 5.84 30.09
N LYS A 150 -9.34 5.44 28.82
CA LYS A 150 -8.93 4.09 28.38
C LYS A 150 -8.00 4.19 27.18
N PHE A 151 -6.88 3.47 27.21
CA PHE A 151 -6.02 3.35 26.04
C PHE A 151 -6.63 2.32 25.08
N ILE A 152 -6.75 2.70 23.80
CA ILE A 152 -7.24 1.86 22.71
C ILE A 152 -6.05 1.56 21.80
N THR A 153 -5.80 0.27 21.60
CA THR A 153 -4.67 -0.23 20.80
C THR A 153 -5.11 -0.46 19.36
N PHE A 154 -4.32 0.01 18.40
CA PHE A 154 -4.47 -0.32 16.99
C PHE A 154 -3.84 -1.68 16.67
N PRO A 155 -4.26 -2.36 15.59
CA PRO A 155 -3.55 -3.53 15.09
C PRO A 155 -2.07 -3.24 14.84
N GLU A 156 -1.20 -4.22 15.13
CA GLU A 156 0.25 -4.04 15.00
C GLU A 156 0.66 -3.65 13.58
N LYS A 157 1.61 -2.70 13.50
CA LYS A 157 2.22 -2.21 12.25
C LYS A 157 1.21 -1.67 11.22
N LEU A 158 0.00 -1.33 11.65
CA LEU A 158 -1.02 -0.79 10.75
C LEU A 158 -0.68 0.62 10.29
N PHE A 159 -0.28 1.48 11.23
CA PHE A 159 0.05 2.88 10.95
C PHE A 159 1.56 3.11 11.00
N LEU A 160 2.09 3.85 10.01
CA LEU A 160 3.52 4.24 9.93
C LEU A 160 3.79 5.62 10.53
N LYS A 161 2.76 6.47 10.61
CA LYS A 161 2.74 7.78 11.28
C LYS A 161 1.47 7.89 12.11
N SER A 162 1.44 8.78 13.11
CA SER A 162 0.25 8.95 13.95
C SER A 162 -0.97 9.28 13.07
N PRO A 163 -2.06 8.48 13.14
CA PRO A 163 -3.23 8.71 12.31
C PRO A 163 -4.07 9.88 12.83
N ASN A 164 -5.02 10.34 12.01
CA ASN A 164 -6.11 11.17 12.51
C ASN A 164 -7.16 10.25 13.14
N VAL A 165 -7.70 10.65 14.30
CA VAL A 165 -8.73 9.87 15.01
C VAL A 165 -9.98 10.72 15.16
N VAL A 166 -11.10 10.20 14.66
CA VAL A 166 -12.44 10.73 14.89
C VAL A 166 -13.13 9.81 15.88
N ILE A 167 -13.80 10.38 16.88
CA ILE A 167 -14.61 9.65 17.83
C ILE A 167 -16.02 10.22 17.88
N GLY A 168 -16.99 9.36 18.17
CA GLY A 168 -18.39 9.74 18.29
C GLY A 168 -19.09 8.90 19.35
N LEU A 169 -20.06 9.51 20.05
CA LEU A 169 -20.93 8.79 20.98
C LEU A 169 -21.91 7.93 20.21
N SER A 170 -21.96 6.64 20.53
CA SER A 170 -22.96 5.69 20.02
C SER A 170 -24.02 5.34 21.05
N LYS A 171 -23.67 5.36 22.35
CA LYS A 171 -24.61 5.19 23.47
C LYS A 171 -24.20 6.04 24.66
N VAL A 172 -25.19 6.48 25.43
CA VAL A 172 -24.97 7.11 26.73
C VAL A 172 -26.12 6.76 27.68
N ASP A 173 -25.78 6.47 28.92
CA ASP A 173 -26.72 6.22 30.00
C ASP A 173 -26.46 7.18 31.16
N PHE A 174 -27.36 8.13 31.35
CA PHE A 174 -27.29 9.13 32.42
C PHE A 174 -28.12 8.69 33.63
N ILE A 175 -27.55 8.88 34.81
CA ILE A 175 -28.28 8.65 36.06
C ILE A 175 -29.06 9.92 36.40
N ASN A 176 -30.39 9.82 36.32
CA ASN A 176 -31.31 10.95 36.52
C ASN A 176 -32.00 10.92 37.91
N ASP A 177 -31.32 10.40 38.93
CA ASP A 177 -31.84 10.48 40.30
C ASP A 177 -31.77 11.92 40.83
N LYS A 178 -32.71 12.30 41.71
CA LYS A 178 -32.66 13.61 42.36
C LYS A 178 -31.35 13.72 43.15
N VAL A 179 -30.57 14.75 42.84
CA VAL A 179 -29.39 15.09 43.64
C VAL A 179 -29.82 15.74 44.95
N SER A 180 -28.89 15.96 45.91
CA SER A 180 -29.19 16.49 47.25
C SER A 180 -29.96 17.81 47.26
N SER A 181 -29.93 18.59 46.16
CA SER A 181 -30.72 19.81 45.98
C SER A 181 -32.18 19.57 45.56
N GLY A 182 -32.63 18.32 45.44
CA GLY A 182 -33.98 17.93 45.02
C GLY A 182 -34.29 18.08 43.53
N LYS A 183 -33.28 18.43 42.71
CA LYS A 183 -33.42 18.65 41.25
C LYS A 183 -32.88 17.46 40.46
N ILE A 184 -33.36 17.31 39.22
CA ILE A 184 -32.78 16.38 38.24
C ILE A 184 -31.52 17.06 37.66
N PRO A 185 -30.35 16.39 37.64
CA PRO A 185 -29.13 16.98 37.11
C PRO A 185 -29.22 17.18 35.59
N ASN A 186 -28.53 18.19 35.06
CA ASN A 186 -28.47 18.37 33.61
C ASN A 186 -27.59 17.29 32.96
N THR A 187 -27.82 17.06 31.68
CA THR A 187 -27.00 16.22 30.82
C THR A 187 -25.72 16.94 30.39
N ARG A 188 -24.55 16.42 30.80
CA ARG A 188 -23.23 17.00 30.47
C ARG A 188 -22.20 15.90 30.24
N LEU A 189 -21.67 15.85 29.03
CA LEU A 189 -20.68 14.84 28.62
C LEU A 189 -19.76 15.45 27.58
N TRP A 190 -18.49 15.11 27.65
CA TRP A 190 -17.48 15.44 26.65
C TRP A 190 -16.65 14.20 26.37
N ILE A 191 -16.36 13.95 25.10
CA ILE A 191 -15.43 12.91 24.68
C ILE A 191 -14.29 13.51 23.87
N SER A 192 -13.08 13.01 24.06
CA SER A 192 -11.93 13.35 23.22
C SER A 192 -11.02 12.15 23.01
N ALA A 193 -10.30 12.15 21.90
CA ALA A 193 -9.14 11.29 21.66
C ALA A 193 -7.89 12.11 21.95
N GLU A 194 -7.05 11.62 22.85
CA GLU A 194 -5.80 12.27 23.29
C GLU A 194 -4.62 11.30 23.09
N ASN A 195 -3.39 11.81 23.08
CA ASN A 195 -2.16 11.01 22.99
C ASN A 195 -2.17 10.00 21.82
N ILE A 196 -2.53 10.47 20.62
CA ILE A 196 -2.60 9.62 19.42
C ILE A 196 -1.19 9.28 18.92
N THR A 197 -0.92 7.99 18.80
CA THR A 197 0.35 7.41 18.37
C THR A 197 0.13 6.36 17.29
N ILE A 198 1.20 5.82 16.71
CA ILE A 198 1.11 4.72 15.72
C ILE A 198 0.51 3.43 16.30
N THR A 199 0.56 3.25 17.63
CA THR A 199 0.08 2.03 18.30
C THR A 199 -1.31 2.17 18.91
N GLY A 200 -1.85 3.39 19.02
CA GLY A 200 -3.13 3.60 19.68
C GLY A 200 -3.35 5.05 20.13
N PHE A 201 -4.41 5.25 20.92
CA PHE A 201 -4.76 6.55 21.49
C PHE A 201 -5.46 6.39 22.84
N THR A 202 -5.53 7.46 23.62
CA THR A 202 -6.32 7.52 24.86
C THR A 202 -7.72 8.07 24.56
N ALA A 203 -8.74 7.23 24.70
CA ALA A 203 -10.12 7.69 24.74
C ALA A 203 -10.42 8.29 26.11
N LYS A 204 -10.97 9.51 26.13
CA LYS A 204 -11.30 10.25 27.34
C LYS A 204 -12.79 10.57 27.38
N VAL A 205 -13.39 10.35 28.54
CA VAL A 205 -14.79 10.62 28.83
C VAL A 205 -14.83 11.53 30.04
N LYS A 206 -15.41 12.72 29.87
CA LYS A 206 -15.50 13.73 30.92
C LYS A 206 -16.95 14.08 31.19
N THR A 207 -17.32 14.14 32.46
CA THR A 207 -18.54 14.79 32.94
C THR A 207 -18.19 15.84 34.00
N TRP A 208 -19.13 16.70 34.35
CA TRP A 208 -18.87 17.77 35.31
C TRP A 208 -20.12 18.20 36.08
N ARG A 209 -19.89 18.99 37.14
CA ARG A 209 -20.91 19.42 38.12
C ARG A 209 -21.61 18.20 38.72
N ASP A 210 -22.92 18.18 38.72
CA ASP A 210 -23.81 17.21 39.34
C ASP A 210 -24.24 16.07 38.40
N THR A 211 -23.77 16.07 37.14
CA THR A 211 -24.12 15.04 36.15
C THR A 211 -23.49 13.70 36.53
N ARG A 212 -24.24 12.60 36.44
CA ARG A 212 -23.73 11.25 36.70
C ARG A 212 -23.97 10.37 35.48
N VAL A 213 -22.97 9.58 35.12
CA VAL A 213 -23.00 8.74 33.92
C VAL A 213 -22.79 7.29 34.33
N SER A 214 -23.78 6.44 34.02
CA SER A 214 -23.76 5.01 34.30
C SER A 214 -22.85 4.27 33.32
N GLY A 215 -22.89 4.66 32.05
CA GLY A 215 -22.04 4.12 31.01
C GLY A 215 -22.13 4.88 29.69
N VAL A 216 -21.18 4.62 28.81
CA VAL A 216 -21.08 5.20 27.46
C VAL A 216 -20.63 4.14 26.46
N ALA A 217 -20.97 4.32 25.19
CA ALA A 217 -20.30 3.68 24.09
C ALA A 217 -19.77 4.74 23.10
N ILE A 218 -18.53 4.55 22.66
CA ILE A 218 -17.81 5.45 21.76
C ILE A 218 -17.37 4.66 20.55
N ASN A 219 -17.84 5.07 19.38
CA ASN A 219 -17.29 4.62 18.11
C ASN A 219 -16.09 5.46 17.75
N TRP A 220 -15.06 4.82 17.19
CA TRP A 220 -13.86 5.51 16.75
C TRP A 220 -13.43 5.05 15.36
N LEU A 221 -12.85 5.98 14.61
CA LEU A 221 -12.28 5.77 13.28
C LEU A 221 -10.90 6.44 13.27
N ALA A 222 -9.86 5.63 13.09
CA ALA A 222 -8.50 6.08 12.84
C ALA A 222 -8.19 5.93 11.36
N TYR A 223 -7.66 6.96 10.73
CA TYR A 223 -7.26 6.91 9.32
C TYR A 223 -5.95 7.66 9.10
N ASP A 224 -5.16 7.12 8.19
CA ASP A 224 -4.01 7.86 7.68
C ASP A 224 -4.47 8.87 6.61
N SER A 225 -3.92 10.08 6.65
CA SER A 225 -4.06 11.04 5.55
C SER A 225 -2.85 10.88 4.64
N PRO A 226 -3.03 10.72 3.32
CA PRO A 226 -1.91 10.76 2.37
C PRO A 226 -1.04 12.00 2.61
#